data_AF-A0A412MF24-F1
#
_entry.id   AF-A0A412MF24-F1
#
_cell.length_a   1.000
_cell.length_b   1.000
_cell.length_c   1.000
_cell.angle_alpha   90.00
_cell.angle_beta   90.00
_cell.angle_gamma   90.00
#
_symmetry.space_group_name_H-M   'P 1'
#
loop_
_entity.id
_entity.type
_entity.pdbx_description
1 polymer ?
#
loop_
_entity_poly.entity_id
_entity_poly.type
_entity_poly.pdbx_seq_one_letter_code
_entity_poly.pdbx_strand_id
1 'polypeptide(L)'
;MGCWNVTSMTIFSNITEIGMNAFSSCYALENVDFSKADKLEKIGGGAFGYCDKLAEIHLEYAKNLKIIDEAAFYNNGIEKVFLPDGVETIGKNALKRKDGQKTYVYGRTGSTAEEYCKNENAELFSDVCVFRDYEGVYLVHPDSWEEYYETGEGTYHVELEWPVSSDSSDVEWKSSDESIATVDSKGLVTRKKKETVTITAVRGEFSDSVVIKFLKESFSSKDGVWKYRKLTDSTIAICGYTGEGTKKVMIPSEIDGYTVTRCSSFILQIGRMHEQLYNYDIIIPQKNNIGYVGANAFGLANKSN
;
A
#
# COMPACT_ATOMS: atom_id res chain seq x y z
N MET A 1 5.48 31.76 -1.94
CA MET A 1 4.81 31.47 -3.22
C MET A 1 4.08 30.16 -3.04
N GLY A 2 2.91 29.98 -3.66
CA GLY A 2 2.20 28.71 -3.65
C GLY A 2 1.27 28.68 -4.85
N CYS A 3 1.35 27.62 -5.66
CA CYS A 3 0.44 27.42 -6.78
C CYS A 3 -0.80 26.69 -6.29
N TRP A 4 -1.74 27.42 -5.67
CA TRP A 4 -2.86 26.84 -4.91
C TRP A 4 -3.85 26.02 -5.74
N ASN A 5 -3.80 26.13 -7.08
CA ASN A 5 -4.71 25.44 -7.98
C ASN A 5 -4.01 24.49 -8.96
N VAL A 6 -2.67 24.38 -8.93
CA VAL A 6 -1.96 23.46 -9.83
C VAL A 6 -2.05 22.07 -9.23
N THR A 7 -2.74 21.17 -9.92
CA THR A 7 -2.92 19.76 -9.51
C THR A 7 -1.94 18.81 -10.17
N SER A 8 -1.42 19.17 -11.35
CA SER A 8 -0.42 18.38 -12.06
C SER A 8 0.52 19.27 -12.86
N MET A 9 1.72 18.76 -13.13
CA MET A 9 2.69 19.42 -14.00
C MET A 9 3.63 18.41 -14.65
N THR A 10 4.32 18.82 -15.72
CA THR A 10 5.31 18.01 -16.42
C THR A 10 6.66 18.71 -16.44
N ILE A 11 7.73 17.97 -16.16
CA ILE A 11 9.12 18.41 -16.31
C ILE A 11 9.64 17.92 -17.66
N PHE A 12 10.05 18.86 -18.52
CA PHE A 12 10.48 18.57 -19.90
C PHE A 12 12.00 18.44 -20.04
N SER A 13 12.45 17.86 -21.15
CA SER A 13 13.83 17.40 -21.40
C SER A 13 14.86 18.52 -21.58
N ASN A 14 14.45 19.78 -21.54
CA ASN A 14 15.36 20.93 -21.56
C ASN A 14 15.66 21.47 -20.16
N ILE A 15 14.96 21.00 -19.12
CA ILE A 15 15.16 21.43 -17.74
C ILE A 15 16.32 20.63 -17.17
N THR A 16 17.39 21.35 -16.78
CA THR A 16 18.57 20.76 -16.13
C THR A 16 18.56 20.92 -14.62
N GLU A 17 17.85 21.92 -14.11
CA GLU A 17 17.74 22.20 -12.69
C GLU A 17 16.34 22.70 -12.32
N ILE A 18 15.82 22.20 -11.20
CA ILE A 18 14.67 22.77 -10.51
C ILE A 18 15.22 23.56 -9.32
N GLY A 19 15.04 24.88 -9.33
CA GLY A 19 15.62 25.76 -8.32
C GLY A 19 15.01 25.62 -6.92
N MET A 20 15.70 26.17 -5.93
CA MET A 20 15.27 26.22 -4.53
C MET A 20 13.85 26.80 -4.40
N ASN A 21 12.98 26.10 -3.69
CA ASN A 21 11.57 26.47 -3.45
C ASN A 21 10.70 26.70 -4.70
N ALA A 22 11.10 26.24 -5.90
CA ALA A 22 10.41 26.55 -7.17
C ALA A 22 8.90 26.26 -7.16
N PHE A 23 8.51 25.15 -6.53
CA PHE A 23 7.13 24.68 -6.38
C PHE A 23 6.77 24.48 -4.91
N SER A 24 7.45 25.16 -3.98
CA SER A 24 7.11 25.07 -2.56
C SER A 24 5.66 25.49 -2.33
N SER A 25 4.98 24.80 -1.42
CA SER A 25 3.61 25.08 -0.98
C SER A 25 2.56 25.05 -2.11
N CYS A 26 2.78 24.21 -3.13
CA CYS A 26 1.74 23.84 -4.08
C CYS A 26 0.83 22.78 -3.46
N TYR A 27 0.00 23.17 -2.49
CA TYR A 27 -0.83 22.26 -1.68
C TYR A 27 -1.82 21.40 -2.49
N ALA A 28 -2.18 21.84 -3.70
CA ALA A 28 -3.08 21.10 -4.59
C ALA A 28 -2.35 20.11 -5.51
N LEU A 29 -1.02 20.15 -5.56
CA LEU A 29 -0.21 19.36 -6.50
C LEU A 29 -0.26 17.88 -6.11
N GLU A 30 -0.87 17.09 -6.98
CA GLU A 30 -1.08 15.65 -6.83
C GLU A 30 -0.08 14.85 -7.67
N ASN A 31 0.41 15.41 -8.78
CA ASN A 31 1.29 14.69 -9.71
C ASN A 31 2.37 15.60 -10.33
N VAL A 32 3.60 15.10 -10.40
CA VAL A 32 4.68 15.67 -11.22
C VAL A 32 5.19 14.59 -12.18
N ASP A 33 4.99 14.81 -13.47
CA ASP A 33 5.45 13.90 -14.52
C ASP A 33 6.91 14.21 -14.89
N PHE A 34 7.82 13.30 -14.51
CA PHE A 34 9.24 13.33 -14.85
C PHE A 34 9.60 12.39 -16.02
N SER A 35 8.63 11.79 -16.73
CA SER A 35 8.88 10.85 -17.84
C SER A 35 9.72 11.43 -18.98
N LYS A 36 9.82 12.76 -19.05
CA LYS A 36 10.59 13.52 -20.04
C LYS A 36 11.74 14.32 -19.41
N ALA A 37 12.12 14.05 -18.16
CA ALA A 37 13.14 14.80 -17.43
C ALA A 37 14.56 14.20 -17.55
N ASP A 38 14.91 13.63 -18.70
CA ASP A 38 16.17 12.91 -18.91
C ASP A 38 17.44 13.77 -18.72
N LYS A 39 17.34 15.10 -18.88
CA LYS A 39 18.44 16.05 -18.63
C LYS A 39 18.42 16.71 -17.26
N LEU A 40 17.45 16.40 -16.40
CA LEU A 40 17.40 16.97 -15.06
C LEU A 40 18.58 16.44 -14.24
N GLU A 41 19.43 17.32 -13.76
CA GLU A 41 20.64 17.00 -12.99
C GLU A 41 20.47 17.34 -11.51
N LYS A 42 19.64 18.34 -11.19
CA LYS A 42 19.49 18.84 -9.82
C LYS A 42 18.06 19.24 -9.45
N ILE A 43 17.66 18.86 -8.24
CA ILE A 43 16.46 19.36 -7.55
C ILE A 43 16.90 20.12 -6.32
N GLY A 44 16.64 21.42 -6.29
CA GLY A 44 17.07 22.35 -5.25
C GLY A 44 16.29 22.22 -3.94
N GLY A 45 16.84 22.82 -2.87
CA GLY A 45 16.28 22.69 -1.53
C GLY A 45 14.84 23.18 -1.44
N GLY A 46 13.97 22.41 -0.80
CA GLY A 46 12.54 22.73 -0.69
C GLY A 46 11.78 22.87 -2.02
N ALA A 47 12.33 22.42 -3.16
CA ALA A 47 11.73 22.61 -4.48
C ALA A 47 10.25 22.23 -4.56
N PHE A 48 9.84 21.14 -3.91
CA PHE A 48 8.48 20.65 -3.78
C PHE A 48 8.07 20.51 -2.29
N GLY A 49 8.71 21.27 -1.41
CA GLY A 49 8.37 21.31 0.01
C GLY A 49 6.91 21.72 0.22
N TYR A 50 6.22 21.11 1.17
CA TYR A 50 4.81 21.39 1.50
C TYR A 50 3.81 21.14 0.34
N CYS A 51 4.16 20.33 -0.66
CA CYS A 51 3.19 19.81 -1.64
C CYS A 51 2.42 18.62 -1.04
N ASP A 52 1.53 18.91 -0.10
CA ASP A 52 0.94 17.90 0.81
C ASP A 52 0.05 16.84 0.14
N LYS A 53 -0.29 17.01 -1.13
CA LYS A 53 -1.04 16.03 -1.93
C LYS A 53 -0.16 15.16 -2.84
N LEU A 54 1.13 15.45 -2.94
CA LEU A 54 2.05 14.70 -3.79
C LEU A 54 2.48 13.43 -3.05
N ALA A 55 1.86 12.30 -3.41
CA ALA A 55 2.03 11.03 -2.70
C ALA A 55 3.07 10.10 -3.33
N GLU A 56 3.16 10.05 -4.65
CA GLU A 56 4.13 9.21 -5.36
C GLU A 56 5.00 10.07 -6.28
N ILE A 57 6.30 9.78 -6.31
CA ILE A 57 7.29 10.56 -7.06
C ILE A 57 8.16 9.63 -7.88
N HIS A 58 8.08 9.77 -9.20
CA HIS A 58 8.76 8.92 -10.16
C HIS A 58 10.00 9.61 -10.74
N LEU A 59 11.14 9.57 -10.04
CA LEU A 59 12.42 10.13 -10.51
C LEU A 59 13.28 9.11 -11.27
N GLU A 60 12.89 7.84 -11.35
CA GLU A 60 13.56 6.79 -12.14
C GLU A 60 13.68 7.16 -13.63
N TYR A 61 12.82 8.06 -14.12
CA TYR A 61 12.88 8.61 -15.47
C TYR A 61 13.95 9.71 -15.64
N ALA A 62 14.35 10.38 -14.56
CA ALA A 62 15.35 11.45 -14.56
C ALA A 62 16.78 10.87 -14.49
N LYS A 63 17.19 10.15 -15.54
CA LYS A 63 18.42 9.32 -15.55
C LYS A 63 19.72 10.09 -15.24
N ASN A 64 19.77 11.39 -15.49
CA ASN A 64 20.93 12.24 -15.21
C ASN A 64 20.86 12.94 -13.84
N LEU A 65 19.83 12.68 -13.04
CA LEU A 65 19.66 13.32 -11.73
C LEU A 65 20.80 12.91 -10.80
N LYS A 66 21.56 13.90 -10.33
CA LYS A 66 22.70 13.72 -9.44
C LYS A 66 22.43 14.21 -8.03
N ILE A 67 21.69 15.30 -7.90
CA ILE A 67 21.56 16.02 -6.62
C ILE A 67 20.08 16.25 -6.30
N ILE A 68 19.69 15.81 -5.11
CA ILE A 68 18.41 16.18 -4.47
C ILE A 68 18.78 16.90 -3.18
N ASP A 69 18.58 18.22 -3.13
CA ASP A 69 18.98 19.04 -1.99
C ASP A 69 18.02 18.89 -0.78
N GLU A 70 18.42 19.47 0.36
CA GLU A 70 17.70 19.43 1.64
C GLU A 70 16.20 19.76 1.48
N ALA A 71 15.35 18.94 2.12
CA ALA A 71 13.90 19.12 2.17
C ALA A 71 13.20 19.25 0.80
N ALA A 72 13.83 18.82 -0.31
CA ALA A 72 13.30 18.95 -1.67
C ALA A 72 11.84 18.50 -1.80
N PHE A 73 11.45 17.42 -1.13
CA PHE A 73 10.09 16.88 -1.10
C PHE A 73 9.53 16.72 0.32
N TYR A 74 9.95 17.58 1.26
CA TYR A 74 9.45 17.57 2.63
C TYR A 74 7.99 18.02 2.71
N ASN A 75 7.05 17.07 2.78
CA ASN A 75 5.60 17.33 2.76
C ASN A 75 4.82 16.30 3.62
N ASN A 76 3.49 16.40 3.69
CA ASN A 76 2.66 15.44 4.44
C ASN A 76 2.18 14.21 3.63
N GLY A 77 2.30 14.24 2.31
CA GLY A 77 1.66 13.26 1.41
C GLY A 77 2.59 12.16 0.90
N ILE A 78 3.90 12.38 0.85
CA ILE A 78 4.86 11.51 0.15
C ILE A 78 4.91 10.11 0.77
N GLU A 79 4.48 9.10 0.02
CA GLU A 79 4.45 7.69 0.42
C GLU A 79 5.53 6.91 -0.31
N LYS A 80 5.70 7.13 -1.62
CA LYS A 80 6.68 6.41 -2.43
C LYS A 80 7.54 7.34 -3.27
N VAL A 81 8.82 7.05 -3.32
CA VAL A 81 9.79 7.73 -4.18
C VAL A 81 10.60 6.69 -4.93
N PHE A 82 10.63 6.80 -6.24
CA PHE A 82 11.40 5.95 -7.12
C PHE A 82 12.59 6.74 -7.64
N LEU A 83 13.82 6.37 -7.26
CA LEU A 83 15.03 7.09 -7.63
C LEU A 83 15.76 6.43 -8.81
N PRO A 84 16.48 7.20 -9.64
CA PRO A 84 17.39 6.64 -10.62
C PRO A 84 18.70 6.20 -9.94
N ASP A 85 19.40 5.23 -10.52
CA ASP A 85 20.64 4.67 -9.97
C ASP A 85 21.79 5.70 -9.85
N GLY A 86 21.73 6.78 -10.63
CA GLY A 86 22.80 7.77 -10.78
C GLY A 86 22.85 8.88 -9.73
N VAL A 87 21.96 8.88 -8.72
CA VAL A 87 21.90 9.92 -7.68
C VAL A 87 23.13 9.84 -6.78
N GLU A 88 23.86 10.95 -6.67
CA GLU A 88 25.12 11.07 -5.92
C GLU A 88 24.91 11.70 -4.54
N THR A 89 23.88 12.54 -4.37
CA THR A 89 23.62 13.20 -3.09
C THR A 89 22.12 13.40 -2.86
N ILE A 90 21.68 13.03 -1.65
CA ILE A 90 20.33 13.28 -1.15
C ILE A 90 20.47 14.05 0.17
N GLY A 91 19.94 15.27 0.20
CA GLY A 91 20.01 16.16 1.35
C GLY A 91 19.09 15.72 2.49
N LYS A 92 19.38 16.24 3.69
CA LYS A 92 18.61 15.95 4.91
C LYS A 92 17.11 16.20 4.72
N ASN A 93 16.27 15.30 5.24
CA ASN A 93 14.80 15.33 5.13
C ASN A 93 14.25 15.44 3.69
N ALA A 94 15.06 15.24 2.64
CA ALA A 94 14.65 15.52 1.26
C ALA A 94 13.44 14.69 0.83
N LEU A 95 13.34 13.44 1.29
CA LEU A 95 12.29 12.48 0.95
C LEU A 95 11.49 12.06 2.19
N LYS A 96 11.34 12.97 3.16
CA LYS A 96 10.75 12.65 4.46
C LYS A 96 9.35 13.25 4.58
N ARG A 97 8.43 12.47 5.16
CA ARG A 97 7.14 12.99 5.59
C ARG A 97 7.25 13.86 6.83
N LYS A 98 6.61 15.03 6.79
CA LYS A 98 6.55 15.97 7.92
C LYS A 98 5.75 15.41 9.11
N ASP A 99 4.77 14.55 8.85
CA ASP A 99 3.97 13.89 9.89
C ASP A 99 4.70 12.73 10.60
N GLY A 100 5.91 12.37 10.14
CA GLY A 100 6.71 11.29 10.70
C GLY A 100 6.24 9.88 10.32
N GLN A 101 5.28 9.75 9.41
CA GLN A 101 4.93 8.44 8.84
C GLN A 101 6.03 7.95 7.89
N LYS A 102 5.93 6.66 7.52
CA LYS A 102 6.93 6.01 6.67
C LYS A 102 6.88 6.54 5.23
N THR A 103 8.06 6.73 4.65
CA THR A 103 8.25 6.91 3.21
C THR A 103 9.00 5.71 2.67
N TYR A 104 8.53 5.12 1.57
CA TYR A 104 9.18 4.02 0.87
C TYR A 104 10.05 4.58 -0.27
N VAL A 105 11.35 4.35 -0.21
CA VAL A 105 12.30 4.84 -1.21
C VAL A 105 12.85 3.66 -1.99
N TYR A 106 12.54 3.63 -3.28
CA TYR A 106 12.94 2.58 -4.22
C TYR A 106 14.24 2.97 -4.94
N GLY A 107 15.21 2.06 -4.92
CA GLY A 107 16.53 2.24 -5.55
C GLY A 107 17.26 0.91 -5.71
N ARG A 108 18.57 0.95 -6.01
CA ARG A 108 19.43 -0.25 -6.03
C ARG A 108 20.14 -0.44 -4.69
N THR A 109 20.31 -1.67 -4.23
CA THR A 109 21.15 -1.99 -3.07
C THR A 109 22.57 -1.44 -3.28
N GLY A 110 23.13 -0.80 -2.27
CA GLY A 110 24.41 -0.10 -2.29
C GLY A 110 24.32 1.35 -2.81
N SER A 111 23.13 1.84 -3.17
CA SER A 111 22.96 3.22 -3.67
C SER A 111 22.90 4.27 -2.56
N THR A 112 23.05 5.54 -2.97
CA THR A 112 22.81 6.73 -2.14
C THR A 112 21.40 6.73 -1.52
N ALA A 113 20.41 6.12 -2.18
CA ALA A 113 19.05 6.00 -1.66
C ALA A 113 18.99 5.11 -0.40
N GLU A 114 19.71 3.99 -0.41
CA GLU A 114 19.82 3.08 0.73
C GLU A 114 20.55 3.77 1.89
N GLU A 115 21.67 4.44 1.60
CA GLU A 115 22.42 5.20 2.60
C GLU A 115 21.59 6.34 3.22
N TYR A 116 20.84 7.07 2.40
CA TYR A 116 19.93 8.12 2.87
C TYR A 116 18.91 7.57 3.89
N CYS A 117 18.22 6.46 3.58
CA CYS A 117 17.26 5.89 4.53
C CYS A 117 17.93 5.41 5.83
N LYS A 118 19.14 4.83 5.76
CA LYS A 118 19.91 4.45 6.96
C LYS A 118 20.19 5.66 7.84
N ASN A 119 20.61 6.78 7.24
CA ASN A 119 20.95 8.00 7.96
C ASN A 119 19.72 8.66 8.59
N GLU A 120 18.60 8.77 7.86
CA GLU A 120 17.37 9.37 8.39
C GLU A 120 16.81 8.59 9.59
N ASN A 121 16.87 7.25 9.56
CA ASN A 121 16.37 6.43 10.66
C ASN A 121 17.28 6.48 11.89
N ALA A 122 18.60 6.62 11.69
CA ALA A 122 19.57 6.74 12.78
C ALA A 122 19.36 8.02 13.61
N GLU A 123 18.90 9.11 13.00
CA GLU A 123 18.64 10.37 13.70
C GLU A 123 17.36 10.34 14.58
N LEU A 124 16.39 9.48 14.26
CA LEU A 124 15.02 9.58 14.79
C LEU A 124 14.57 8.39 15.64
N PHE A 125 15.43 7.37 15.81
CA PHE A 125 15.08 6.12 16.51
C PHE A 125 13.76 5.50 16.01
N SER A 126 13.43 5.70 14.74
CA SER A 126 12.19 5.23 14.10
C SER A 126 12.38 5.03 12.59
N ASP A 127 11.73 4.01 12.04
CA ASP A 127 11.83 3.62 10.62
C ASP A 127 10.96 4.53 9.73
N VAL A 128 11.29 5.82 9.65
CA VAL A 128 10.54 6.80 8.85
C VAL A 128 10.90 6.73 7.36
N CYS A 129 12.05 6.16 7.01
CA CYS A 129 12.48 5.90 5.64
C CYS A 129 12.72 4.41 5.45
N VAL A 130 11.93 3.76 4.60
CA VAL A 130 12.04 2.34 4.30
C VAL A 130 12.63 2.20 2.90
N PHE A 131 13.88 1.74 2.83
CA PHE A 131 14.51 1.44 1.55
C PHE A 131 13.92 0.15 0.94
N ARG A 132 13.67 0.17 -0.37
CA ARG A 132 13.21 -0.95 -1.18
C ARG A 132 14.12 -1.09 -2.42
N ASP A 133 14.56 -2.32 -2.72
CA ASP A 133 15.30 -2.60 -3.95
C ASP A 133 14.34 -2.79 -5.13
N TYR A 134 14.67 -2.24 -6.31
CA TYR A 134 13.87 -2.46 -7.53
C TYR A 134 13.71 -3.93 -7.92
N GLU A 135 14.71 -4.77 -7.67
CA GLU A 135 14.65 -6.22 -7.91
C GLU A 135 14.00 -6.97 -6.74
N GLY A 136 13.65 -6.25 -5.67
CA GLY A 136 13.04 -6.80 -4.47
C GLY A 136 11.63 -7.34 -4.69
N VAL A 137 11.15 -8.03 -3.66
CA VAL A 137 9.77 -8.44 -3.49
C VAL A 137 9.32 -8.06 -2.08
N TYR A 138 8.18 -7.40 -1.98
CA TYR A 138 7.65 -6.82 -0.76
C TYR A 138 6.16 -7.10 -0.70
N LEU A 139 5.70 -7.65 0.41
CA LEU A 139 4.30 -7.98 0.63
C LEU A 139 3.60 -6.82 1.32
N VAL A 140 2.31 -6.66 1.02
CA VAL A 140 1.44 -5.89 1.90
C VAL A 140 1.29 -6.68 3.18
N HIS A 141 1.87 -6.16 4.26
CA HIS A 141 1.73 -6.78 5.56
C HIS A 141 0.36 -6.44 6.15
N PRO A 142 -0.41 -7.45 6.61
CA PRO A 142 -1.58 -7.18 7.42
C PRO A 142 -1.21 -6.31 8.61
N ASP A 143 -2.12 -5.45 9.03
CA ASP A 143 -1.95 -4.77 10.30
C ASP A 143 -1.71 -5.79 11.43
N SER A 144 -0.88 -5.44 12.41
CA SER A 144 -0.34 -6.36 13.43
C SER A 144 -1.37 -7.12 14.29
N TRP A 145 -2.64 -6.85 14.08
CA TRP A 145 -3.81 -7.34 14.81
C TRP A 145 -4.80 -8.08 13.89
N GLU A 146 -4.54 -8.15 12.58
CA GLU A 146 -5.28 -9.00 11.66
C GLU A 146 -4.80 -10.45 11.81
N GLU A 147 -5.55 -11.20 12.63
CA GLU A 147 -5.62 -12.64 12.49
C GLU A 147 -6.63 -12.94 11.35
N TYR A 148 -6.21 -13.74 10.37
CA TYR A 148 -7.03 -14.05 9.18
C TYR A 148 -8.05 -15.15 9.48
N TYR A 149 -9.27 -14.72 9.75
CA TYR A 149 -10.40 -15.57 10.08
C TYR A 149 -11.36 -15.71 8.91
N GLU A 150 -11.99 -16.88 8.80
CA GLU A 150 -12.82 -17.30 7.67
C GLU A 150 -13.74 -16.22 7.13
N THR A 151 -13.80 -16.17 5.81
CA THR A 151 -15.06 -16.20 5.08
C THR A 151 -14.89 -16.98 3.78
N GLY A 152 -15.85 -17.85 3.47
CA GLY A 152 -15.87 -18.60 2.20
C GLY A 152 -14.89 -19.77 2.15
N GLU A 153 -14.57 -20.25 0.95
CA GLU A 153 -13.90 -21.53 0.63
C GLU A 153 -12.51 -21.75 1.27
N GLY A 154 -12.06 -20.88 2.18
CA GLY A 154 -10.77 -20.98 2.84
C GLY A 154 -9.65 -20.34 2.03
N THR A 155 -9.95 -19.37 1.15
CA THR A 155 -8.94 -18.70 0.33
C THR A 155 -8.59 -17.31 0.84
N TYR A 156 -7.32 -16.90 0.77
CA TYR A 156 -6.83 -15.56 1.11
C TYR A 156 -5.82 -15.09 0.06
N HIS A 157 -5.88 -13.83 -0.37
CA HIS A 157 -4.90 -13.30 -1.32
C HIS A 157 -3.82 -12.51 -0.59
N VAL A 158 -2.58 -12.98 -0.64
CA VAL A 158 -1.43 -12.20 -0.18
C VAL A 158 -1.07 -11.21 -1.29
N GLU A 159 -1.10 -9.92 -1.00
CA GLU A 159 -0.82 -8.87 -1.99
C GLU A 159 0.66 -8.49 -2.01
N LEU A 160 1.16 -8.17 -3.21
CA LEU A 160 2.46 -7.55 -3.40
C LEU A 160 2.33 -6.04 -3.21
N GLU A 161 3.13 -5.48 -2.31
CA GLU A 161 3.48 -4.06 -2.32
C GLU A 161 4.35 -3.77 -3.56
N TRP A 162 5.28 -4.68 -3.86
CA TRP A 162 6.17 -4.60 -5.01
C TRP A 162 6.75 -5.99 -5.37
N PRO A 163 7.02 -6.30 -6.65
CA PRO A 163 6.66 -5.50 -7.82
C PRO A 163 5.14 -5.39 -7.97
N VAL A 164 4.68 -4.35 -8.67
CA VAL A 164 3.26 -4.23 -9.01
C VAL A 164 2.81 -5.45 -9.81
N SER A 165 1.55 -5.86 -9.66
CA SER A 165 1.05 -7.15 -10.16
C SER A 165 1.21 -7.39 -11.67
N SER A 166 1.35 -6.33 -12.48
CA SER A 166 1.65 -6.44 -13.91
C SER A 166 3.08 -6.94 -14.20
N ASP A 167 4.00 -6.76 -13.25
CA ASP A 167 5.44 -7.04 -13.37
C ASP A 167 5.90 -8.16 -12.42
N SER A 168 4.97 -8.94 -11.85
CA SER A 168 5.28 -9.96 -10.84
C SER A 168 5.39 -11.39 -11.39
N SER A 169 5.62 -11.56 -12.70
CA SER A 169 5.67 -12.88 -13.35
C SER A 169 6.85 -13.76 -12.91
N ASP A 170 7.88 -13.14 -12.33
CA ASP A 170 9.10 -13.76 -11.81
C ASP A 170 9.03 -14.01 -10.29
N VAL A 171 7.90 -13.72 -9.65
CA VAL A 171 7.69 -13.98 -8.22
C VAL A 171 7.27 -15.42 -8.00
N GLU A 172 8.07 -16.15 -7.20
CA GLU A 172 7.74 -17.49 -6.71
C GLU A 172 7.03 -17.43 -5.36
N TRP A 173 5.97 -18.21 -5.21
CA TRP A 173 5.22 -18.31 -3.96
C TRP A 173 5.44 -19.65 -3.26
N LYS A 174 5.59 -19.62 -1.94
CA LYS A 174 5.85 -20.82 -1.10
C LYS A 174 5.00 -20.78 0.15
N SER A 175 4.40 -21.93 0.48
CA SER A 175 3.81 -22.18 1.81
C SER A 175 4.81 -22.89 2.70
N SER A 176 4.89 -22.48 3.97
CA SER A 176 5.72 -23.18 4.96
C SER A 176 5.20 -24.59 5.28
N ASP A 177 3.91 -24.85 5.08
CA ASP A 177 3.28 -26.16 5.25
C ASP A 177 2.08 -26.32 4.32
N GLU A 178 2.29 -27.01 3.20
CA GLU A 178 1.28 -27.34 2.19
C GLU A 178 0.14 -28.22 2.71
N SER A 179 0.29 -28.85 3.89
CA SER A 179 -0.79 -29.57 4.57
C SER A 179 -1.72 -28.62 5.34
N ILE A 180 -1.27 -27.40 5.66
CA ILE A 180 -2.07 -26.35 6.31
C ILE A 180 -2.71 -25.44 5.26
N ALA A 181 -1.96 -25.00 4.24
CA ALA A 181 -2.49 -24.23 3.11
C ALA A 181 -1.56 -24.30 1.90
N THR A 182 -2.11 -24.24 0.69
CA THR A 182 -1.36 -24.05 -0.56
C THR A 182 -1.33 -22.58 -0.95
N VAL A 183 -0.41 -22.15 -1.80
CA VAL A 183 -0.45 -20.83 -2.45
C VAL A 183 -0.21 -20.99 -3.95
N ASP A 184 -1.00 -20.31 -4.77
CA ASP A 184 -0.83 -20.34 -6.23
C ASP A 184 0.19 -19.29 -6.72
N SER A 185 0.42 -19.25 -8.03
CA SER A 185 1.39 -18.33 -8.64
C SER A 185 1.00 -16.85 -8.58
N LYS A 186 -0.19 -16.53 -8.06
CA LYS A 186 -0.70 -15.15 -7.93
C LYS A 186 -0.77 -14.72 -6.46
N GLY A 187 -0.38 -15.57 -5.51
CA GLY A 187 -0.51 -15.28 -4.08
C GLY A 187 -1.87 -15.66 -3.52
N LEU A 188 -2.72 -16.40 -4.25
CA LEU A 188 -3.96 -16.94 -3.71
C LEU A 188 -3.66 -18.17 -2.85
N VAL A 189 -3.80 -17.99 -1.55
CA VAL A 189 -3.62 -19.00 -0.52
C VAL A 189 -4.91 -19.78 -0.36
N THR A 190 -4.88 -21.11 -0.41
CA THR A 190 -6.02 -22.00 -0.16
C THR A 190 -5.75 -22.86 1.07
N ARG A 191 -6.50 -22.61 2.13
CA ARG A 191 -6.42 -23.31 3.41
C ARG A 191 -6.92 -24.75 3.32
N LYS A 192 -6.21 -25.64 4.01
CA LYS A 192 -6.57 -27.04 4.30
C LYS A 192 -6.83 -27.31 5.78
N LYS A 193 -6.16 -26.60 6.70
CA LYS A 193 -6.33 -26.75 8.16
C LYS A 193 -6.47 -25.41 8.88
N LYS A 194 -7.14 -25.42 10.04
CA LYS A 194 -7.31 -24.26 10.94
C LYS A 194 -6.09 -24.07 11.84
N GLU A 195 -4.94 -23.85 11.22
CA GLU A 195 -3.64 -23.69 11.89
C GLU A 195 -2.94 -22.41 11.39
N THR A 196 -1.70 -22.19 11.81
CA THR A 196 -0.89 -21.06 11.34
C THR A 196 0.07 -21.53 10.25
N VAL A 197 0.19 -20.76 9.18
CA VAL A 197 1.11 -21.01 8.07
C VAL A 197 1.82 -19.71 7.70
N THR A 198 3.07 -19.81 7.24
CA THR A 198 3.78 -18.66 6.66
C THR A 198 3.75 -18.78 5.15
N ILE A 199 3.37 -17.68 4.48
CA ILE A 199 3.41 -17.58 3.02
C ILE A 199 4.53 -16.63 2.65
N THR A 200 5.39 -17.09 1.74
CA THR A 200 6.60 -16.39 1.32
C THR A 200 6.53 -16.12 -0.17
N ALA A 201 6.80 -14.88 -0.56
CA ALA A 201 7.11 -14.52 -1.93
C ALA A 201 8.64 -14.41 -2.08
N VAL A 202 9.18 -14.91 -3.19
CA VAL A 202 10.61 -14.91 -3.51
C VAL A 202 10.80 -14.35 -4.91
N ARG A 203 11.78 -13.46 -5.09
CA ARG A 203 12.16 -12.89 -6.39
C ARG A 203 13.67 -12.75 -6.43
N GLY A 204 14.33 -13.60 -7.23
CA GLY A 204 15.79 -13.71 -7.20
C GLY A 204 16.30 -14.08 -5.80
N GLU A 205 17.14 -13.22 -5.22
CA GLU A 205 17.67 -13.38 -3.86
C GLU A 205 16.79 -12.75 -2.77
N PHE A 206 15.76 -11.98 -3.15
CA PHE A 206 14.88 -11.30 -2.22
C PHE A 206 13.71 -12.19 -1.82
N SER A 207 13.25 -12.04 -0.58
CA SER A 207 12.04 -12.68 -0.10
C SER A 207 11.34 -11.84 0.95
N ASP A 208 10.02 -11.90 0.98
CA ASP A 208 9.21 -11.34 2.05
C ASP A 208 8.11 -12.34 2.43
N SER A 209 7.64 -12.31 3.68
CA SER A 209 6.76 -13.34 4.24
C SER A 209 5.70 -12.77 5.16
N VAL A 210 4.48 -13.30 5.05
CA VAL A 210 3.38 -13.01 5.97
C VAL A 210 2.98 -14.27 6.74
N VAL A 211 2.65 -14.09 8.02
CA VAL A 211 2.14 -15.16 8.87
C VAL A 211 0.62 -15.13 8.84
N ILE A 212 0.02 -16.20 8.32
CA ILE A 212 -1.43 -16.36 8.24
C ILE A 212 -1.89 -17.29 9.34
N LYS A 213 -2.77 -16.78 10.21
CA LYS A 213 -3.31 -17.51 11.36
C LYS A 213 -4.79 -17.85 11.15
N PHE A 214 -5.11 -19.07 10.70
CA PHE A 214 -6.49 -19.51 10.48
C PHE A 214 -7.18 -19.92 11.80
N LEU A 215 -7.51 -18.97 12.67
CA LEU A 215 -7.66 -19.28 14.09
C LEU A 215 -9.08 -19.55 14.66
N LYS A 216 -10.22 -19.40 13.95
CA LYS A 216 -11.59 -19.68 14.47
C LYS A 216 -12.74 -19.40 13.48
N GLU A 217 -13.91 -19.97 13.79
CA GLU A 217 -15.16 -19.98 13.02
C GLU A 217 -15.69 -18.57 12.70
N SER A 218 -16.12 -18.39 11.45
CA SER A 218 -17.02 -17.29 11.08
C SER A 218 -18.47 -17.72 11.21
N PHE A 219 -19.33 -16.76 11.54
CA PHE A 219 -20.77 -16.96 11.62
C PHE A 219 -21.42 -16.29 10.41
N SER A 220 -22.41 -16.95 9.83
CA SER A 220 -23.33 -16.31 8.90
C SER A 220 -24.41 -15.59 9.69
N SER A 221 -24.75 -14.38 9.25
CA SER A 221 -25.93 -13.68 9.75
C SER A 221 -27.20 -14.48 9.47
N LYS A 222 -28.25 -14.23 10.25
CA LYS A 222 -29.56 -14.89 10.06
C LYS A 222 -30.15 -14.69 8.66
N ASP A 223 -29.86 -13.57 8.01
CA ASP A 223 -30.27 -13.29 6.62
C ASP A 223 -29.33 -13.93 5.58
N GLY A 224 -28.22 -14.54 6.01
CA GLY A 224 -27.21 -15.18 5.17
C GLY A 224 -26.30 -14.19 4.43
N VAL A 225 -26.59 -12.88 4.47
CA VAL A 225 -25.92 -11.86 3.66
C VAL A 225 -24.52 -11.58 4.17
N TRP A 226 -24.34 -11.55 5.48
CA TRP A 226 -23.10 -11.18 6.14
C TRP A 226 -22.41 -12.39 6.74
N LYS A 227 -21.09 -12.37 6.68
CA LYS A 227 -20.25 -13.22 7.51
C LYS A 227 -19.49 -12.34 8.50
N TYR A 228 -19.48 -12.75 9.76
CA TYR A 228 -18.88 -11.99 10.85
C TYR A 228 -18.16 -12.89 11.85
N ARG A 229 -17.27 -12.28 12.64
CA ARG A 229 -16.58 -12.93 13.77
C ARG A 229 -16.74 -12.12 15.03
N LYS A 230 -16.75 -12.82 16.18
CA LYS A 230 -16.78 -12.20 17.51
C LYS A 230 -15.38 -11.75 17.92
N LEU A 231 -15.28 -10.54 18.46
CA LEU A 231 -14.07 -9.94 19.00
C LEU A 231 -14.04 -10.15 20.52
N THR A 232 -12.86 -9.96 21.12
CA THR A 232 -12.65 -10.14 22.58
C THR A 232 -13.40 -9.11 23.42
N ASP A 233 -13.77 -7.98 22.84
CA ASP A 233 -14.54 -6.90 23.45
C ASP A 233 -16.07 -7.09 23.32
N SER A 234 -16.52 -8.29 22.94
CA SER A 234 -17.94 -8.64 22.70
C SER A 234 -18.59 -7.94 21.49
N THR A 235 -17.81 -7.24 20.66
CA THR A 235 -18.27 -6.70 19.38
C THR A 235 -17.94 -7.65 18.23
N ILE A 236 -18.28 -7.29 16.99
CA ILE A 236 -18.00 -8.12 15.81
C ILE A 236 -17.24 -7.36 14.73
N ALA A 237 -16.45 -8.13 13.96
CA ALA A 237 -15.89 -7.69 12.69
C ALA A 237 -16.64 -8.36 11.53
N ILE A 238 -17.06 -7.56 10.55
CA ILE A 238 -17.53 -8.11 9.27
C ILE A 238 -16.31 -8.67 8.54
N CYS A 239 -16.44 -9.88 8.05
CA CYS A 239 -15.38 -10.55 7.30
C CYS A 239 -15.84 -11.00 5.91
N GLY A 240 -17.12 -10.85 5.55
CA GLY A 240 -17.58 -11.20 4.21
C GLY A 240 -19.01 -10.78 3.90
N TYR A 241 -19.29 -10.63 2.62
CA TYR A 241 -20.58 -10.24 2.07
C TYR A 241 -20.95 -11.16 0.90
N THR A 242 -22.17 -11.70 0.91
CA THR A 242 -22.68 -12.61 -0.12
C THR A 242 -23.96 -12.09 -0.79
N GLY A 243 -24.34 -10.83 -0.52
CA GLY A 243 -25.54 -10.25 -1.09
C GLY A 243 -25.46 -10.13 -2.62
N GLU A 244 -26.56 -10.48 -3.30
CA GLU A 244 -26.67 -10.43 -4.75
C GLU A 244 -27.44 -9.17 -5.21
N GLY A 245 -27.11 -8.65 -6.39
CA GLY A 245 -27.97 -7.73 -7.16
C GLY A 245 -28.03 -6.26 -6.71
N THR A 246 -27.40 -5.86 -5.60
CA THR A 246 -27.41 -4.47 -5.15
C THR A 246 -26.11 -3.75 -5.48
N LYS A 247 -26.15 -2.68 -6.29
CA LYS A 247 -25.01 -1.76 -6.49
C LYS A 247 -24.67 -0.92 -5.25
N LYS A 248 -25.42 -1.04 -4.16
CA LYS A 248 -25.26 -0.23 -2.96
C LYS A 248 -25.25 -1.14 -1.74
N VAL A 249 -24.13 -1.16 -1.01
CA VAL A 249 -23.97 -1.97 0.20
C VAL A 249 -23.90 -1.03 1.39
N MET A 250 -24.87 -1.14 2.29
CA MET A 250 -24.85 -0.40 3.55
C MET A 250 -24.26 -1.29 4.63
N ILE A 251 -23.16 -0.86 5.23
CA ILE A 251 -22.54 -1.58 6.33
C ILE A 251 -23.43 -1.45 7.57
N PRO A 252 -23.92 -2.56 8.13
CA PRO A 252 -24.80 -2.51 9.30
C PRO A 252 -24.00 -2.06 10.53
N SER A 253 -24.64 -1.31 11.42
CA SER A 253 -24.09 -0.99 12.75
C SER A 253 -24.19 -2.18 13.71
N GLU A 254 -25.04 -3.15 13.40
CA GLU A 254 -25.31 -4.33 14.22
C GLU A 254 -25.69 -5.52 13.33
N ILE A 255 -25.20 -6.72 13.62
CA ILE A 255 -25.63 -7.97 12.99
C ILE A 255 -26.02 -8.95 14.10
N ASP A 256 -27.23 -9.49 14.04
CA ASP A 256 -27.75 -10.50 14.98
C ASP A 256 -27.60 -10.14 16.47
N GLY A 257 -27.76 -8.87 16.83
CA GLY A 257 -27.61 -8.41 18.21
C GLY A 257 -26.18 -8.02 18.61
N TYR A 258 -25.21 -8.11 17.69
CA TYR A 258 -23.82 -7.76 17.93
C TYR A 258 -23.43 -6.45 17.22
N THR A 259 -22.89 -5.50 17.98
CA THR A 259 -22.37 -4.24 17.44
C THR A 259 -21.21 -4.50 16.47
N VAL A 260 -21.31 -3.92 15.27
CA VAL A 260 -20.25 -3.93 14.27
C VAL A 260 -19.30 -2.78 14.54
N THR A 261 -18.05 -3.11 14.86
CA THR A 261 -17.00 -2.11 15.15
C THR A 261 -15.84 -2.19 14.15
N ARG A 262 -15.81 -3.21 13.29
CA ARG A 262 -14.72 -3.42 12.34
C ARG A 262 -15.20 -4.01 11.01
N CYS A 263 -14.51 -3.64 9.95
CA CYS A 263 -14.57 -4.28 8.64
C CYS A 263 -13.20 -4.87 8.33
N SER A 264 -13.13 -6.18 8.09
CA SER A 264 -11.88 -6.86 7.73
C SER A 264 -11.49 -6.56 6.28
N SER A 265 -10.25 -6.86 5.92
CA SER A 265 -9.77 -6.83 4.54
C SER A 265 -10.60 -7.77 3.61
N PHE A 266 -10.76 -7.40 2.33
CA PHE A 266 -11.40 -8.20 1.26
C PHE A 266 -12.85 -8.70 1.44
N ILE A 267 -13.72 -8.03 2.21
CA ILE A 267 -15.12 -8.44 2.48
C ILE A 267 -15.93 -8.76 1.21
N LEU A 268 -15.68 -8.08 0.09
CA LEU A 268 -16.44 -8.25 -1.16
C LEU A 268 -15.90 -9.35 -2.10
N GLN A 269 -14.73 -9.94 -1.82
CA GLN A 269 -14.17 -10.99 -2.68
C GLN A 269 -14.79 -12.38 -2.46
N ILE A 270 -15.53 -12.57 -1.36
CA ILE A 270 -15.96 -13.89 -0.88
C ILE A 270 -17.24 -14.42 -1.57
N GLY A 271 -17.54 -13.88 -2.76
CA GLY A 271 -18.73 -14.22 -3.51
C GLY A 271 -18.48 -14.92 -4.84
N ARG A 272 -17.57 -14.45 -5.70
CA ARG A 272 -17.62 -14.80 -7.13
C ARG A 272 -16.28 -14.65 -7.84
N MET A 273 -15.74 -15.77 -8.33
CA MET A 273 -14.67 -15.83 -9.36
C MET A 273 -15.17 -15.52 -10.79
N HIS A 274 -16.38 -14.98 -10.99
CA HIS A 274 -16.95 -14.80 -12.34
C HIS A 274 -17.25 -13.34 -12.70
N GLU A 275 -16.35 -12.76 -13.50
CA GLU A 275 -16.53 -11.87 -14.67
C GLU A 275 -17.48 -10.64 -14.63
N GLN A 276 -18.21 -10.34 -13.56
CA GLN A 276 -19.00 -9.10 -13.47
C GLN A 276 -18.48 -8.20 -12.35
N LEU A 277 -17.67 -7.21 -12.75
CA LEU A 277 -17.32 -6.04 -11.95
C LEU A 277 -18.60 -5.27 -11.60
N TYR A 278 -19.11 -5.41 -10.39
CA TYR A 278 -20.09 -4.45 -9.88
C TYR A 278 -19.34 -3.33 -9.15
N ASN A 279 -19.50 -2.09 -9.63
CA ASN A 279 -19.20 -0.92 -8.82
C ASN A 279 -20.21 -0.91 -7.67
N TYR A 280 -19.76 -1.26 -6.46
CA TYR A 280 -20.57 -1.13 -5.26
C TYR A 280 -20.36 0.26 -4.64
N ASP A 281 -21.44 1.01 -4.48
CA ASP A 281 -21.50 2.18 -3.61
C ASP A 281 -21.53 1.68 -2.16
N ILE A 282 -20.39 1.70 -1.49
CA ILE A 282 -20.26 1.30 -0.09
C ILE A 282 -20.59 2.49 0.80
N ILE A 283 -21.54 2.29 1.70
CA ILE A 283 -21.90 3.30 2.70
C ILE A 283 -21.60 2.74 4.08
N ILE A 284 -20.70 3.43 4.80
CA ILE A 284 -20.50 3.28 6.23
C ILE A 284 -21.24 4.45 6.91
N PRO A 285 -22.44 4.24 7.47
CA PRO A 285 -23.16 5.30 8.15
C PRO A 285 -22.35 5.88 9.32
N GLN A 286 -22.40 7.19 9.51
CA GLN A 286 -21.66 7.89 10.58
C GLN A 286 -21.99 7.39 12.00
N LYS A 287 -23.18 6.82 12.20
CA LYS A 287 -23.60 6.20 13.46
C LYS A 287 -22.88 4.87 13.76
N ASN A 288 -22.21 4.29 12.77
CA ASN A 288 -21.46 3.07 12.96
C ASN A 288 -20.15 3.46 13.64
N ASN A 289 -19.93 3.01 14.87
CA ASN A 289 -18.66 3.15 15.59
C ASN A 289 -17.60 2.18 15.02
N ILE A 290 -17.45 2.17 13.69
CA ILE A 290 -16.45 1.35 13.01
C ILE A 290 -15.11 2.04 13.21
N GLY A 291 -14.33 1.48 14.13
CA GLY A 291 -12.98 1.96 14.45
C GLY A 291 -11.92 1.48 13.47
N TYR A 292 -12.29 0.60 12.53
CA TYR A 292 -11.37 0.11 11.50
C TYR A 292 -12.05 -0.43 10.24
N VAL A 293 -11.40 -0.16 9.11
CA VAL A 293 -11.65 -0.77 7.81
C VAL A 293 -10.32 -1.30 7.26
N GLY A 294 -10.24 -2.61 7.01
CA GLY A 294 -9.02 -3.28 6.53
C GLY A 294 -8.66 -2.94 5.09
N ALA A 295 -7.42 -3.27 4.73
CA ALA A 295 -6.88 -3.10 3.38
C ALA A 295 -7.79 -3.79 2.36
N ASN A 296 -8.17 -3.07 1.30
CA ASN A 296 -9.08 -3.60 0.27
C ASN A 296 -10.37 -4.24 0.82
N ALA A 297 -10.83 -3.86 2.03
CA ALA A 297 -12.08 -4.34 2.64
C ALA A 297 -13.24 -4.34 1.63
N PHE A 298 -13.30 -3.28 0.83
CA PHE A 298 -14.29 -3.14 -0.23
C PHE A 298 -13.68 -2.94 -1.62
N GLY A 299 -12.37 -3.13 -1.75
CA GLY A 299 -11.65 -3.11 -3.02
C GLY A 299 -11.61 -4.51 -3.63
N LEU A 300 -11.63 -4.59 -4.95
CA LEU A 300 -11.17 -5.79 -5.63
C LEU A 300 -9.64 -5.73 -5.68
N ALA A 301 -8.94 -6.79 -5.25
CA ALA A 301 -7.55 -6.99 -5.64
C ALA A 301 -7.45 -6.86 -7.17
N ASN A 302 -6.82 -5.78 -7.62
CA ASN A 302 -6.51 -5.41 -8.99
C ASN A 302 -7.67 -5.24 -9.99
N LYS A 303 -7.89 -3.99 -10.40
CA LYS A 303 -7.74 -3.63 -11.81
C LYS A 303 -6.86 -2.39 -11.95
N SER A 304 -5.67 -2.63 -12.51
CA SER A 304 -4.95 -1.66 -13.32
C SER A 304 -5.92 -0.99 -14.31
N ASN A 305 -6.03 0.33 -14.24
CA ASN A 305 -6.36 1.16 -15.39
C ASN A 305 -5.10 1.95 -15.75
#